data_AF-A0A7J7L6V3-F1
#
_entry.id   AF-A0A7J7L6V3-F1
#
_cell.length_a   1.000
_cell.length_b   1.000
_cell.length_c   1.000
_cell.angle_alpha   90.00
_cell.angle_beta   90.00
_cell.angle_gamma   90.00
#
_symmetry.space_group_name_H-M   'P 1'
#
loop_
_entity.id
_entity.type
_entity.pdbx_description
1 polymer ?
#
loop_
_entity_poly.entity_id
_entity_poly.type
_entity_poly.pdbx_seq_one_letter_code
_entity_poly.pdbx_strand_id
1 'polypeptide(L)'
;MFHTVEWRNSKWPKHPIGKEIVKKVKSNTFWNNMHTCLKIMAPLVDVIRMVDTEEKHSMAYIYSAIEDCKLKVKTNLGDQNDDDRELWKKMERILDRRWSGMLQKPLHAAAHYLNPQYYYATLTSSDEMESNTKLKEGLLDCIAKLALDEEDESQILRDLIVYRTKAGRLGKRGAQACVKTIAPVEWWITFGSEVPALQRFVKSVIGLTSAASPCERIWSTFDNLSCF
;
A
#
# COMPACT_ATOMS: atom_id res chain seq x y z
N MET A 1 26.20 -20.70 21.88
CA MET A 1 25.00 -21.26 22.54
C MET A 1 25.11 -22.76 22.83
N PHE A 2 25.18 -23.68 21.85
CA PHE A 2 25.20 -25.14 22.14
C PHE A 2 26.54 -25.73 22.61
N HIS A 3 27.58 -24.91 22.75
CA HIS A 3 28.91 -25.35 23.15
C HIS A 3 29.26 -24.97 24.59
N THR A 4 28.36 -24.26 25.30
CA THR A 4 28.59 -23.81 26.67
C THR A 4 28.46 -24.95 27.67
N VAL A 5 29.04 -24.77 28.86
CA VAL A 5 29.05 -25.78 29.92
C VAL A 5 27.64 -26.01 30.46
N GLU A 6 26.84 -24.94 30.59
CA GLU A 6 25.45 -24.99 31.05
C GLU A 6 24.58 -25.84 30.12
N TRP A 7 24.75 -25.69 28.80
CA TRP A 7 24.01 -26.49 27.82
C TRP A 7 24.39 -27.98 27.93
N ARG A 8 25.69 -28.29 27.98
CA ARG A 8 26.19 -29.68 28.04
C ARG A 8 25.73 -30.41 29.30
N ASN A 9 25.65 -29.70 30.42
CA ASN A 9 25.23 -30.27 31.71
C ASN A 9 23.70 -30.31 31.88
N SER A 10 22.93 -29.71 30.97
CA SER A 10 21.47 -29.76 31.00
C SER A 10 20.89 -31.08 30.48
N LYS A 11 19.58 -31.28 30.63
CA LYS A 11 18.86 -32.44 30.07
C LYS A 11 18.69 -32.40 28.55
N TRP A 12 18.82 -31.22 27.94
CA TRP A 12 18.41 -30.96 26.55
C TRP A 12 19.28 -31.62 25.47
N PRO A 13 20.63 -31.76 25.61
CA PRO A 13 21.45 -32.46 24.62
C PRO A 13 21.04 -33.92 24.40
N LYS A 14 20.50 -34.57 25.44
CA LYS A 14 20.03 -35.97 25.38
C LYS A 14 18.56 -36.06 24.99
N HIS A 15 17.75 -35.04 25.33
CA HIS A 15 16.34 -34.98 25.03
C HIS A 15 16.06 -34.89 23.52
N PRO A 16 15.09 -35.65 22.95
CA PRO A 16 14.79 -35.62 21.52
C PRO A 16 14.53 -34.21 20.97
N ILE A 17 13.73 -33.40 21.67
CA ILE A 17 13.44 -32.00 21.30
C ILE A 17 14.71 -31.15 21.23
N GLY A 18 15.63 -31.30 22.18
CA GLY A 18 16.86 -30.50 22.20
C GLY A 18 17.80 -30.88 21.05
N LYS A 19 17.86 -32.16 20.68
CA LYS A 19 18.59 -32.62 19.49
C LYS A 19 18.00 -32.03 18.20
N GLU A 20 16.67 -32.02 18.06
CA GLU A 20 15.99 -31.41 16.91
C GLU A 20 16.23 -29.90 16.80
N ILE A 21 16.18 -29.16 17.91
CA ILE A 21 16.49 -27.72 17.93
C ILE A 21 17.93 -27.46 17.46
N VAL A 22 18.90 -28.21 18.00
CA VAL A 22 20.30 -28.08 17.59
C VAL A 22 20.46 -28.36 16.09
N LYS A 23 19.80 -29.40 15.58
CA LYS A 23 19.82 -29.74 14.15
C LYS A 23 19.28 -28.61 13.28
N LYS A 24 18.15 -28.00 13.66
CA LYS A 24 17.57 -26.87 12.93
C LYS A 24 18.46 -25.63 12.99
N VAL A 25 18.93 -25.24 14.17
CA VAL A 25 19.77 -24.05 14.35
C VAL A 25 21.15 -24.19 13.69
N LYS A 26 21.66 -25.41 13.52
CA LYS A 26 22.90 -25.66 12.75
C LYS A 26 22.67 -25.88 11.25
N SER A 27 21.42 -25.93 10.77
CA SER A 27 21.11 -26.19 9.37
C SER A 27 21.25 -24.92 8.53
N ASN A 28 22.16 -24.94 7.56
CA ASN A 28 22.27 -23.87 6.56
C ASN A 28 20.98 -23.74 5.75
N THR A 29 20.35 -24.85 5.38
CA THR A 29 19.08 -24.85 4.64
C THR A 29 17.97 -24.14 5.43
N PHE A 30 17.88 -24.36 6.75
CA PHE A 30 16.91 -23.65 7.59
C PHE A 30 17.13 -22.13 7.55
N TRP A 31 18.37 -21.68 7.74
CA TRP A 31 18.68 -20.24 7.74
C TRP A 31 18.53 -19.60 6.37
N ASN A 32 18.88 -20.30 5.30
CA ASN A 32 18.65 -19.83 3.93
C ASN A 32 17.14 -19.65 3.68
N ASN A 33 16.31 -20.60 4.09
CA ASN A 33 14.86 -20.47 3.99
C ASN A 33 14.33 -19.30 4.82
N MET A 34 14.82 -19.11 6.06
CA MET A 34 14.45 -17.96 6.88
C MET A 34 14.84 -16.63 6.23
N HIS A 35 16.02 -16.57 5.62
CA HIS A 35 16.47 -15.38 4.89
C HIS A 35 15.57 -15.08 3.68
N THR A 36 15.17 -16.11 2.93
CA THR A 36 14.17 -15.98 1.85
C THR A 36 12.81 -15.51 2.38
N CYS A 37 12.35 -16.03 3.52
CA CYS A 37 11.13 -15.54 4.15
C CYS A 37 11.24 -14.05 4.50
N LEU A 38 12.37 -13.59 5.04
CA LEU A 38 12.58 -12.18 5.37
C LEU A 38 12.60 -11.28 4.13
N LYS A 39 13.25 -11.73 3.04
CA LYS A 39 13.25 -11.05 1.73
C LYS A 39 11.85 -10.76 1.21
N ILE A 40 10.91 -11.68 1.45
CA ILE A 40 9.50 -11.57 1.05
C ILE A 40 8.69 -10.74 2.06
N MET A 41 8.85 -11.01 3.35
CA MET A 41 7.99 -10.46 4.40
C MET A 41 8.32 -9.02 4.76
N ALA A 42 9.59 -8.59 4.68
CA ALA A 42 9.96 -7.23 5.07
C ALA A 42 9.22 -6.15 4.26
N PRO A 43 9.18 -6.19 2.91
CA PRO A 43 8.39 -5.23 2.14
C PRO A 43 6.89 -5.25 2.48
N LEU A 44 6.33 -6.41 2.82
CA LEU A 44 4.92 -6.53 3.19
C LEU A 44 4.63 -5.87 4.54
N VAL A 45 5.53 -6.07 5.51
CA VAL A 45 5.44 -5.43 6.82
C VAL A 45 5.54 -3.91 6.68
N ASP A 46 6.37 -3.39 5.78
CA ASP A 46 6.45 -1.95 5.50
C ASP A 46 5.09 -1.39 5.03
N VAL A 47 4.39 -2.10 4.13
CA VAL A 47 3.05 -1.69 3.68
C VAL A 47 2.04 -1.72 4.82
N ILE A 48 2.03 -2.79 5.62
CA ILE A 48 1.12 -2.91 6.76
C ILE A 48 1.34 -1.76 7.74
N ARG A 49 2.61 -1.49 8.09
CA ARG A 49 2.97 -0.39 8.99
C ARG A 49 2.51 0.96 8.47
N MET A 50 2.66 1.22 7.17
CA MET A 50 2.19 2.46 6.55
C MET A 50 0.66 2.62 6.64
N VAL A 51 -0.08 1.52 6.51
CA VAL A 51 -1.56 1.52 6.58
C VAL A 51 -2.05 1.61 8.02
N ASP A 52 -1.28 1.10 8.98
CA ASP A 52 -1.58 1.19 10.41
C ASP A 52 -1.25 2.57 11.02
N THR A 53 -0.37 3.36 10.41
CA THR A 53 -0.08 4.72 10.90
C THR A 53 -1.21 5.68 10.55
N GLU A 54 -1.93 6.17 11.55
CA GLU A 54 -3.06 7.12 11.39
C GLU A 54 -2.65 8.51 10.85
N GLU A 55 -1.34 8.83 10.86
CA GLU A 55 -0.82 10.17 10.51
C GLU A 55 -0.96 10.55 9.02
N LYS A 56 -1.13 9.59 8.12
CA LYS A 56 -1.28 9.85 6.69
C LYS A 56 -2.49 9.09 6.18
N HIS A 57 -3.38 9.80 5.48
CA HIS A 57 -4.52 9.20 4.78
C HIS A 57 -4.03 8.09 3.82
N SER A 58 -4.01 6.87 4.33
CA SER A 58 -3.30 5.73 3.73
C SER A 58 -3.91 5.31 2.41
N MET A 59 -5.18 5.63 2.19
CA MET A 59 -5.91 5.43 0.93
C MET A 59 -5.19 6.04 -0.28
N ALA A 60 -4.60 7.23 -0.13
CA ALA A 60 -3.89 7.88 -1.23
C ALA A 60 -2.58 7.18 -1.63
N TYR A 61 -2.07 6.28 -0.77
CA TYR A 61 -0.72 5.71 -0.86
C TYR A 61 -0.69 4.19 -1.07
N ILE A 62 -1.72 3.48 -0.59
CA ILE A 62 -1.72 2.01 -0.54
C ILE A 62 -1.54 1.33 -1.90
N TYR A 63 -2.11 1.89 -2.97
CA TYR A 63 -1.92 1.35 -4.32
C TYR A 63 -0.44 1.34 -4.71
N SER A 64 0.23 2.49 -4.61
CA SER A 64 1.66 2.61 -4.93
C SER A 64 2.51 1.75 -4.01
N ALA A 65 2.20 1.73 -2.71
CA ALA A 65 2.96 0.96 -1.74
C ALA A 65 2.94 -0.56 -2.03
N ILE A 66 1.83 -1.09 -2.55
CA ILE A 66 1.73 -2.50 -2.94
C ILE A 66 2.50 -2.78 -4.23
N GLU A 67 2.44 -1.88 -5.23
CA GLU A 67 3.24 -2.02 -6.44
C GLU A 67 4.75 -1.94 -6.14
N ASP A 68 5.16 -1.01 -5.28
CA ASP A 68 6.53 -0.93 -4.77
C ASP A 68 6.92 -2.17 -3.97
N CYS A 69 6.00 -2.73 -3.16
CA CYS A 69 6.22 -3.97 -2.43
C CYS A 69 6.47 -5.14 -3.38
N LYS A 70 5.67 -5.29 -4.42
CA LYS A 70 5.87 -6.32 -5.46
C LYS A 70 7.24 -6.19 -6.10
N LEU A 71 7.60 -4.97 -6.51
CA LEU A 71 8.91 -4.70 -7.11
C LEU A 71 10.05 -5.05 -6.15
N LYS A 72 9.98 -4.63 -4.88
CA LYS A 72 10.97 -4.96 -3.86
C LYS A 72 11.10 -6.46 -3.63
N VAL A 73 9.98 -7.20 -3.54
CA VAL A 73 10.02 -8.66 -3.38
C VAL A 73 10.69 -9.32 -4.59
N LYS A 74 10.33 -8.91 -5.81
CA LYS A 74 10.97 -9.40 -7.04
C LYS A 74 12.48 -9.15 -7.01
N THR A 75 12.90 -7.92 -6.69
CA THR A 75 14.33 -7.57 -6.59
C THR A 75 15.04 -8.35 -5.49
N ASN A 76 14.42 -8.55 -4.33
CA ASN A 76 15.02 -9.27 -3.20
C ASN A 76 15.22 -10.75 -3.48
N LEU A 77 14.26 -11.38 -4.18
CA LEU A 77 14.37 -12.77 -4.62
C LEU A 77 15.43 -12.93 -5.71
N GLY A 78 15.54 -11.94 -6.60
CA GLY A 78 16.46 -11.97 -7.73
C GLY A 78 15.85 -12.66 -8.95
N ASP A 79 16.70 -12.87 -9.96
CA ASP A 79 16.34 -13.51 -11.23
C ASP A 79 17.53 -14.33 -11.78
N GLN A 80 18.35 -14.88 -10.89
CA GLN A 80 19.62 -15.50 -11.27
C GLN A 80 19.43 -16.92 -11.79
N ASN A 81 18.41 -17.63 -11.30
CA ASN A 81 18.10 -19.00 -11.69
C ASN A 81 16.58 -19.22 -11.85
N ASP A 82 16.20 -20.41 -12.32
CA ASP A 82 14.79 -20.74 -12.55
C ASP A 82 13.98 -20.83 -11.24
N ASP A 83 14.61 -21.28 -10.15
CA ASP A 83 13.95 -21.39 -8.84
C ASP A 83 13.52 -20.01 -8.30
N ASP A 84 14.37 -18.99 -8.46
CA ASP A 84 14.07 -17.60 -8.08
C ASP A 84 12.88 -17.07 -8.89
N ARG A 85 12.88 -17.32 -10.21
CA ARG A 85 11.78 -16.93 -11.12
C ARG A 85 10.48 -17.61 -10.77
N GLU A 86 10.51 -18.92 -10.51
CA GLU A 86 9.32 -19.68 -10.13
C GLU A 86 8.77 -19.23 -8.78
N LEU A 87 9.65 -19.00 -7.80
CA LEU A 87 9.28 -18.47 -6.50
C LEU A 87 8.65 -17.08 -6.62
N TRP A 88 9.26 -16.17 -7.39
CA TRP A 88 8.68 -14.87 -7.67
C TRP A 88 7.28 -15.00 -8.29
N LYS A 89 7.11 -15.78 -9.37
CA LYS A 89 5.79 -15.99 -10.01
C LYS A 89 4.76 -16.52 -9.03
N LYS A 90 5.16 -17.43 -8.12
CA LYS A 90 4.27 -17.94 -7.08
C LYS A 90 3.87 -16.85 -6.09
N MET A 91 4.84 -16.03 -5.67
CA MET A 91 4.60 -14.93 -4.75
C MET A 91 3.75 -13.83 -5.38
N GLU A 92 4.04 -13.43 -6.61
CA GLU A 92 3.26 -12.47 -7.40
C GLU A 92 1.79 -12.90 -7.48
N ARG A 93 1.51 -14.16 -7.83
CA ARG A 93 0.14 -14.70 -7.83
C ARG A 93 -0.55 -14.61 -6.47
N ILE A 94 0.17 -14.89 -5.37
CA ILE A 94 -0.39 -14.81 -4.02
C ILE A 94 -0.71 -13.36 -3.67
N LEU A 95 0.22 -12.45 -3.95
CA LEU A 95 0.07 -11.01 -3.72
C LEU A 95 -1.09 -10.46 -4.54
N ASP A 96 -1.15 -10.76 -5.83
CA ASP A 96 -2.24 -10.34 -6.72
C ASP A 96 -3.59 -10.88 -6.29
N ARG A 97 -3.67 -12.15 -5.86
CA ARG A 97 -4.93 -12.71 -5.36
C ARG A 97 -5.40 -12.04 -4.07
N ARG A 98 -4.47 -11.76 -3.14
CA ARG A 98 -4.79 -11.05 -1.89
C ARG A 98 -5.18 -9.60 -2.18
N TRP A 99 -4.43 -8.95 -3.06
CA TRP A 99 -4.66 -7.59 -3.52
C TRP A 99 -6.01 -7.44 -4.23
N SER A 100 -6.33 -8.33 -5.19
CA SER A 100 -7.58 -8.30 -5.93
C SER A 100 -8.80 -8.56 -5.04
N GLY A 101 -8.67 -9.44 -4.04
CA GLY A 101 -9.74 -9.74 -3.10
C GLY A 101 -9.97 -8.69 -2.01
N MET A 102 -8.94 -7.93 -1.61
CA MET A 102 -9.02 -7.01 -0.46
C MET A 102 -9.00 -5.52 -0.85
N LEU A 103 -8.19 -5.13 -1.84
CA LEU A 103 -7.78 -3.74 -2.04
C LEU A 103 -7.79 -3.28 -3.52
N GLN A 104 -8.01 -4.12 -4.54
CA GLN A 104 -8.39 -3.64 -5.89
C GLN A 104 -9.89 -3.33 -5.97
N LYS A 105 -10.38 -2.56 -5.01
CA LYS A 105 -11.69 -1.90 -5.17
C LYS A 105 -11.47 -0.65 -6.01
N PRO A 106 -12.45 -0.25 -6.84
CA PRO A 106 -12.45 1.03 -7.56
C PRO A 106 -11.90 2.22 -6.76
N LEU A 107 -12.17 2.22 -5.45
CA LEU A 107 -11.75 3.24 -4.51
C LEU A 107 -10.23 3.44 -4.38
N HIS A 108 -9.43 2.37 -4.35
CA HIS A 108 -7.97 2.50 -4.23
C HIS A 108 -7.33 2.94 -5.56
N ALA A 109 -7.89 2.49 -6.68
CA ALA A 109 -7.50 2.95 -8.01
C ALA A 109 -7.80 4.45 -8.19
N ALA A 110 -9.01 4.87 -7.83
CA ALA A 110 -9.42 6.27 -7.82
C ALA A 110 -8.52 7.11 -6.90
N ALA A 111 -8.28 6.66 -5.67
CA ALA A 111 -7.43 7.35 -4.70
C ALA A 111 -6.00 7.56 -5.22
N HIS A 112 -5.43 6.54 -5.87
CA HIS A 112 -4.10 6.63 -6.48
C HIS A 112 -4.07 7.62 -7.64
N TYR A 113 -5.03 7.51 -8.56
CA TYR A 113 -5.15 8.39 -9.73
C TYR A 113 -5.30 9.86 -9.32
N LEU A 114 -6.08 10.13 -8.27
CA LEU A 114 -6.35 11.46 -7.75
C LEU A 114 -5.24 11.98 -6.82
N ASN A 115 -4.19 11.20 -6.56
CA ASN A 115 -3.07 11.65 -5.76
C ASN A 115 -2.10 12.48 -6.64
N PRO A 116 -1.99 13.80 -6.43
CA PRO A 116 -1.13 14.66 -7.23
C PRO A 116 0.35 14.26 -7.14
N GLN A 117 0.77 13.64 -6.04
CA GLN A 117 2.16 13.18 -5.85
C GLN A 117 2.56 12.13 -6.86
N TYR A 118 1.63 11.27 -7.25
CA TYR A 118 1.87 10.22 -8.23
C TYR A 118 1.52 10.70 -9.63
N TYR A 119 0.34 11.33 -9.81
CA TYR A 119 -0.11 11.78 -11.13
C TYR A 119 0.81 12.85 -11.73
N TYR A 120 1.38 13.74 -10.92
CA TYR A 120 2.31 14.78 -11.39
C TYR A 120 3.78 14.49 -11.08
N ALA A 121 4.14 13.26 -10.69
CA ALA A 121 5.51 12.93 -10.28
C ALA A 121 6.54 13.21 -11.39
N THR A 122 6.22 12.77 -12.60
CA THR A 122 6.95 12.98 -13.86
C THR A 122 5.93 13.10 -15.01
N LEU A 123 6.40 13.51 -16.20
CA LEU A 123 5.56 13.48 -17.41
C LEU A 123 5.15 12.05 -17.78
N THR A 124 6.05 11.08 -17.58
CA THR A 124 5.74 9.67 -17.85
C THR A 124 4.71 9.10 -16.87
N SER A 125 4.68 9.57 -15.62
CA SER A 125 3.69 9.11 -14.64
C SER A 125 2.25 9.44 -15.04
N SER A 126 2.01 10.62 -15.61
CA SER A 126 0.68 10.95 -16.14
C SER A 126 0.32 10.06 -17.33
N ASP A 127 1.24 9.82 -18.26
CA ASP A 127 0.99 8.96 -19.43
C ASP A 127 0.74 7.50 -19.03
N GLU A 128 1.50 6.99 -18.06
CA GLU A 128 1.33 5.65 -17.49
C GLU A 128 -0.03 5.51 -16.81
N MET A 129 -0.45 6.49 -16.01
CA MET A 129 -1.78 6.50 -15.40
C MET A 129 -2.90 6.61 -16.45
N GLU A 130 -2.71 7.43 -17.48
CA GLU A 130 -3.68 7.58 -18.55
C GLU A 130 -3.78 6.31 -19.43
N SER A 131 -2.69 5.58 -19.62
CA SER A 131 -2.71 4.31 -20.37
C SER A 131 -3.24 3.12 -19.56
N ASN A 132 -3.30 3.24 -18.23
CA ASN A 132 -3.73 2.16 -17.36
C ASN A 132 -5.26 2.06 -17.27
N THR A 133 -5.84 1.18 -18.09
CA THR A 133 -7.28 0.95 -18.16
C THR A 133 -7.90 0.59 -16.80
N LYS A 134 -7.21 -0.22 -15.98
CA LYS A 134 -7.72 -0.62 -14.66
C LYS A 134 -7.86 0.57 -13.71
N LEU A 135 -6.91 1.51 -13.75
CA LEU A 135 -6.99 2.73 -12.95
C LEU A 135 -8.15 3.63 -13.41
N LYS A 136 -8.34 3.75 -14.72
CA LYS A 136 -9.43 4.53 -15.30
C LYS A 136 -10.80 3.95 -15.01
N GLU A 137 -10.98 2.65 -15.21
CA GLU A 137 -12.21 1.94 -14.87
C GLU A 137 -12.52 2.09 -13.39
N GLY A 138 -11.53 1.85 -12.51
CA GLY A 138 -11.70 2.05 -11.08
C GLY A 138 -12.06 3.49 -10.68
N LEU A 139 -11.52 4.49 -11.37
CA LEU A 139 -11.92 5.90 -11.17
C LEU A 139 -13.39 6.13 -11.56
N LEU A 140 -13.77 5.71 -12.76
CA LEU A 140 -15.12 5.91 -13.30
C LEU A 140 -16.17 5.17 -12.47
N ASP A 141 -15.92 3.92 -12.10
CA ASP A 141 -16.78 3.13 -11.21
C ASP A 141 -16.98 3.83 -9.86
N CYS A 142 -15.94 4.48 -9.34
CA CYS A 142 -16.04 5.25 -8.11
C CYS A 142 -16.84 6.53 -8.27
N ILE A 143 -16.69 7.23 -9.39
CA ILE A 143 -17.47 8.44 -9.70
C ILE A 143 -18.95 8.08 -9.81
N ALA A 144 -19.29 7.08 -10.63
CA ALA A 144 -20.67 6.63 -10.82
C ALA A 144 -21.35 6.20 -9.51
N LYS A 145 -20.56 5.74 -8.52
CA LYS A 145 -21.08 5.29 -7.21
C LYS A 145 -21.13 6.38 -6.13
N LEU A 146 -20.26 7.38 -6.20
CA LEU A 146 -20.10 8.40 -5.13
C LEU A 146 -20.52 9.82 -5.58
N ALA A 147 -20.85 9.99 -6.85
CA ALA A 147 -21.54 11.19 -7.33
C ALA A 147 -22.90 11.32 -6.64
N LEU A 148 -23.35 12.56 -6.46
CA LEU A 148 -24.63 12.85 -5.81
C LEU A 148 -25.82 12.64 -6.76
N ASP A 149 -25.62 13.00 -8.02
CA ASP A 149 -26.57 12.88 -9.13
C ASP A 149 -25.81 12.94 -10.47
N GLU A 150 -26.54 12.85 -11.59
CA GLU A 150 -25.97 12.86 -12.94
C GLU A 150 -25.27 14.18 -13.30
N GLU A 151 -25.70 15.31 -12.72
CA GLU A 151 -25.08 16.61 -12.97
C GLU A 151 -23.76 16.73 -12.21
N ASP A 152 -23.72 16.27 -10.96
CA ASP A 152 -22.49 16.19 -10.16
C ASP A 152 -21.48 15.23 -10.79
N GLU A 153 -21.91 14.07 -11.29
CA GLU A 153 -21.06 13.16 -12.08
C GLU A 153 -20.47 13.87 -13.30
N SER A 154 -21.32 14.53 -14.09
CA SER A 154 -20.89 15.28 -15.27
C SER A 154 -19.90 16.40 -14.91
N GLN A 155 -20.11 17.09 -13.79
CA GLN A 155 -19.21 18.13 -13.33
C GLN A 155 -17.87 17.57 -12.82
N ILE A 156 -17.86 16.45 -12.11
CA ILE A 156 -16.63 15.75 -11.71
C ILE A 156 -15.80 15.38 -12.95
N LEU A 157 -16.44 14.85 -13.99
CA LEU A 157 -15.77 14.48 -15.24
C LEU A 157 -15.18 15.70 -15.98
N ARG A 158 -15.87 16.85 -15.97
CA ARG A 158 -15.34 18.11 -16.51
C ARG A 158 -14.14 18.62 -15.70
N ASP A 159 -14.27 18.62 -14.37
CA ASP A 159 -13.22 19.03 -13.44
C ASP A 159 -11.98 18.14 -13.56
N LEU A 160 -12.15 16.84 -13.87
CA LEU A 160 -11.03 15.93 -14.13
C LEU A 160 -10.17 16.39 -15.31
N ILE A 161 -10.75 17.01 -16.34
CA ILE A 161 -9.99 17.55 -17.46
C ILE A 161 -9.07 18.67 -16.97
N VAL A 162 -9.54 19.54 -16.07
CA VAL A 162 -8.75 20.61 -15.46
C VAL A 162 -7.59 20.04 -14.66
N TYR A 163 -7.83 18.98 -13.88
CA TYR A 163 -6.78 18.25 -13.17
C TYR A 163 -5.73 17.68 -14.14
N ARG A 164 -6.15 16.85 -15.11
CA ARG A 164 -5.24 16.20 -16.08
C ARG A 164 -4.36 17.20 -16.83
N THR A 165 -4.95 18.33 -17.24
CA THR A 165 -4.25 19.37 -18.02
C THR A 165 -3.47 20.35 -17.15
N LYS A 166 -3.51 20.22 -15.82
CA LYS A 166 -2.96 21.20 -14.88
C LYS A 166 -3.47 22.61 -15.16
N ALA A 167 -4.73 22.76 -15.57
CA ALA A 167 -5.28 24.07 -15.87
C ALA A 167 -5.54 24.87 -14.58
N GLY A 168 -5.65 26.19 -14.74
CA GLY A 168 -6.00 27.11 -13.66
C GLY A 168 -5.04 27.07 -12.46
N ARG A 169 -5.61 27.02 -11.26
CA ARG A 169 -4.94 27.03 -9.96
C ARG A 169 -4.10 25.77 -9.74
N LEU A 170 -4.53 24.64 -10.28
CA LEU A 170 -3.83 23.36 -10.13
C LEU A 170 -2.45 23.38 -10.79
N GLY A 171 -2.30 24.10 -11.91
CA GLY A 171 -1.02 24.27 -12.61
C GLY A 171 -0.13 25.39 -12.13
N LYS A 172 -0.59 26.23 -11.19
CA LYS A 172 0.24 27.34 -10.68
C LYS A 172 1.54 26.81 -10.08
N ARG A 173 2.62 27.58 -10.24
CA ARG A 173 3.96 27.22 -9.73
C ARG A 173 3.93 26.79 -8.25
N GLY A 174 3.16 27.48 -7.42
CA GLY A 174 2.99 27.14 -6.00
C GLY A 174 2.33 25.77 -5.79
N ALA A 175 1.24 25.49 -6.52
CA ALA A 175 0.56 24.20 -6.44
C ALA A 175 1.49 23.05 -6.85
N GLN A 176 2.21 23.20 -7.97
CA GLN A 176 3.13 22.19 -8.48
C GLN A 176 4.36 21.99 -7.57
N ALA A 177 4.90 23.07 -6.99
CA ALA A 177 6.02 22.99 -6.04
C ALA A 177 5.63 22.23 -4.74
N CYS A 178 4.37 22.38 -4.29
CA CYS A 178 3.91 21.78 -3.06
C CYS A 178 3.50 20.31 -3.18
N VAL A 179 3.29 19.79 -4.40
CA VAL A 179 2.80 18.42 -4.64
C VAL A 179 3.50 17.38 -3.74
N LYS A 180 4.84 17.38 -3.70
CA LYS A 180 5.64 16.40 -2.95
C LYS A 180 5.82 16.74 -1.46
N THR A 181 5.51 17.96 -1.05
CA THR A 181 5.80 18.45 0.31
C THR A 181 4.58 18.45 1.22
N ILE A 182 3.37 18.50 0.67
CA ILE A 182 2.12 18.49 1.44
C ILE A 182 1.34 17.20 1.19
N ALA A 183 0.56 16.76 2.17
CA ALA A 183 -0.29 15.59 2.02
C ALA A 183 -1.33 15.80 0.89
N PRO A 184 -1.70 14.75 0.13
CA PRO A 184 -2.62 14.86 -1.01
C PRO A 184 -3.96 15.52 -0.64
N VAL A 185 -4.55 15.15 0.50
CA VAL A 185 -5.79 15.76 0.99
C VAL A 185 -5.63 17.27 1.19
N GLU A 186 -4.54 17.70 1.83
CA GLU A 186 -4.24 19.12 2.06
C GLU A 186 -3.97 19.88 0.75
N TRP A 187 -3.33 19.22 -0.22
CA TRP A 187 -3.14 19.79 -1.56
C TRP A 187 -4.48 20.08 -2.23
N TRP A 188 -5.40 19.12 -2.17
CA TRP A 188 -6.74 19.29 -2.70
C TRP A 188 -7.54 20.36 -1.98
N ILE A 189 -7.44 20.46 -0.65
CA ILE A 189 -8.08 21.53 0.13
C ILE A 189 -7.54 22.90 -0.30
N THR A 190 -6.24 23.03 -0.49
CA THR A 190 -5.56 24.30 -0.78
C THR A 190 -5.80 24.79 -2.21
N PHE A 191 -5.67 23.90 -3.20
CA PHE A 191 -5.65 24.26 -4.61
C PHE A 191 -6.91 23.84 -5.40
N GLY A 192 -7.71 22.92 -4.85
CA GLY A 192 -8.88 22.34 -5.52
C GLY A 192 -10.13 23.21 -5.57
N SER A 193 -10.14 24.41 -4.97
CA SER A 193 -11.36 25.22 -4.88
C SER A 193 -11.92 25.70 -6.23
N GLU A 194 -11.14 25.64 -7.30
CA GLU A 194 -11.59 25.97 -8.67
C GLU A 194 -12.33 24.80 -9.35
N VAL A 195 -12.19 23.60 -8.79
CA VAL A 195 -12.86 22.37 -9.23
C VAL A 195 -13.65 21.78 -8.07
N PRO A 196 -14.71 22.47 -7.60
CA PRO A 196 -15.36 22.16 -6.32
C PRO A 196 -16.03 20.78 -6.30
N ALA A 197 -16.56 20.30 -7.42
CA ALA A 197 -17.19 18.98 -7.50
C ALA A 197 -16.13 17.88 -7.36
N LEU A 198 -15.03 17.99 -8.11
CA LEU A 198 -13.90 17.09 -7.98
C LEU A 198 -13.24 17.18 -6.61
N GLN A 199 -13.06 18.37 -6.04
CA GLN A 199 -12.48 18.54 -4.70
C GLN A 199 -13.30 17.80 -3.63
N ARG A 200 -14.63 17.92 -3.66
CA ARG A 200 -15.53 17.20 -2.76
C ARG A 200 -15.39 15.68 -2.94
N PHE A 201 -15.47 15.21 -4.18
CA PHE A 201 -15.32 13.80 -4.51
C PHE A 201 -13.97 13.23 -4.07
N VAL A 202 -12.88 13.94 -4.35
CA VAL A 202 -11.54 13.53 -3.93
C VAL A 202 -11.48 13.41 -2.42
N LYS A 203 -11.95 14.41 -1.67
CA LYS A 203 -11.96 14.34 -0.21
C LYS A 203 -12.73 13.14 0.34
N SER A 204 -13.82 12.69 -0.32
CA SER A 204 -14.53 11.48 0.10
C SER A 204 -13.81 10.18 -0.27
N VAL A 205 -12.95 10.20 -1.29
CA VAL A 205 -12.16 9.05 -1.73
C VAL A 205 -10.84 8.92 -0.95
N ILE A 206 -10.00 9.96 -0.98
CA ILE A 206 -8.69 9.94 -0.33
C ILE A 206 -8.73 10.29 1.15
N GLY A 207 -9.82 10.88 1.65
CA GLY A 207 -10.00 11.18 3.08
C GLY A 207 -10.34 9.98 3.94
N LEU A 208 -10.56 8.81 3.34
CA LEU A 208 -10.83 7.56 4.07
C LEU A 208 -9.54 6.94 4.62
N THR A 209 -9.67 6.16 5.70
CA THR A 209 -8.59 5.30 6.22
C THR A 209 -8.61 3.96 5.48
N SER A 210 -7.45 3.43 5.08
CA SER A 210 -7.37 2.14 4.37
C SER A 210 -7.23 0.92 5.30
N ALA A 211 -7.19 1.14 6.62
CA ALA A 211 -7.14 0.10 7.65
C ALA A 211 -8.40 0.13 8.54
N ALA A 212 -8.82 -1.05 8.96
CA ALA A 212 -9.70 -1.24 10.12
C ALA A 212 -8.91 -1.38 11.44
N SER A 213 -7.58 -1.55 11.38
CA SER A 213 -6.71 -1.74 12.55
C SER A 213 -6.69 -0.56 13.55
N PRO A 214 -6.93 0.71 13.17
CA PRO A 214 -7.20 1.77 14.15
C PRO A 214 -8.42 1.43 15.02
N CYS A 215 -9.51 0.94 14.40
CA CYS A 215 -10.70 0.50 15.11
C CYS A 215 -10.40 -0.72 16.00
N GLU A 216 -9.61 -1.68 15.53
CA GLU A 216 -9.22 -2.87 16.33
C GLU A 216 -8.34 -2.51 17.54
N ARG A 217 -7.44 -1.53 17.42
CA ARG A 217 -6.64 -1.03 18.55
C ARG A 217 -7.49 -0.27 19.56
N ILE A 218 -8.41 0.55 19.07
CA ILE A 218 -9.40 1.23 19.91
C ILE A 218 -10.25 0.20 20.66
N TRP A 219 -10.78 -0.82 19.96
CA TRP A 219 -11.55 -1.91 20.58
C TRP A 219 -10.74 -2.75 21.56
N SER A 220 -9.49 -3.09 21.24
CA SER A 220 -8.59 -3.80 22.15
C SER A 220 -8.28 -2.98 23.42
N THR A 221 -8.29 -1.64 23.31
CA THR A 221 -8.12 -0.74 24.46
C THR A 221 -9.40 -0.70 25.31
N PHE A 222 -10.57 -0.70 24.67
CA PHE A 222 -11.87 -0.71 25.35
C PHE A 222 -12.28 -2.09 25.91
N ASP A 223 -11.78 -3.20 25.35
CA ASP A 223 -11.94 -4.54 25.92
C ASP A 223 -11.27 -4.67 27.29
N ASN A 224 -10.25 -3.85 27.59
CA ASN A 224 -9.65 -3.76 28.91
C ASN A 224 -10.46 -2.88 29.89
N LEU A 225 -11.50 -2.18 29.43
CA LEU A 225 -12.36 -1.29 30.22
C LEU A 225 -13.77 -1.85 30.44
N SER A 226 -14.19 -2.86 29.67
CA SER A 226 -15.51 -3.51 29.76
C SER A 226 -15.58 -4.63 30.81
N CYS A 227 -14.62 -4.71 31.72
CA CYS A 227 -14.74 -5.47 32.97
C CYS A 227 -15.24 -4.59 34.12
N PHE A 228 -16.50 -4.15 34.06
CA PHE A 228 -17.34 -3.80 35.21
C PHE A 228 -18.80 -4.15 34.92
#